data_AF-A0A1H8XSN1-F1
#
_entry.id   AF-A0A1H8XSN1-F1
#
_cell.length_a   1.000
_cell.length_b   1.000
_cell.length_c   1.000
_cell.angle_alpha   90.00
_cell.angle_beta   90.00
_cell.angle_gamma   90.00
#
_symmetry.space_group_name_H-M   'P 1'
#
loop_
_entity.id
_entity.type
_entity.pdbx_description
1 polymer ?
#
loop_
_entity_poly.entity_id
_entity_poly.type
_entity_poly.pdbx_seq_one_letter_code
_entity_poly.pdbx_strand_id
1 'polypeptide(L)'
;MKCRALCLITVFLLMIFSVCSAATDINPRSGDSKLVSAVAQQGEAKINFVRSFKGHMYIELQHVTRGAEDYAVLHIQGWDGTKDFDNVEIKTAVGQEISLQAADVKPAVYLPSDYIDKWYNINLKDWERISADKKVVCVMHRKDGKSYEVKIDDLLSYVNSVSESAKDLPVSYGPQYSVFFPGKAYKEVRDTFAYHINERGKNNKAVAINGFWRYAVDENSRAIGFSYDYSPQHINYVKFIEMPEGTWLNLDHWTGPPLYDSYYEWKDRTAIDDATRKIYQTYVALEPWGDYGISLQGSPLKTPLIVDRVNLKLHPELDGLKPGDQIIAVNGKDTKDFLRYEMDYLMWYSKDHPDLRLTVQNKTQGTFEITAKAHISNPLVDNVDYEAINKKEDYLWYKKRTPLAYTPNFYAPYEIFDPYGPQNVPLVSPRTMFLIE
;
A
#
# COMPACT_ATOMS: atom_id res chain seq x y z
N MET A 1 41.26 23.28 16.24
CA MET A 1 40.71 22.37 15.21
C MET A 1 39.83 21.22 15.75
N LYS A 2 39.40 21.20 17.02
CA LYS A 2 38.58 20.10 17.57
C LYS A 2 37.06 20.34 17.63
N CYS A 3 36.57 21.57 17.42
CA CYS A 3 35.13 21.87 17.48
C CYS A 3 34.36 21.65 16.16
N ARG A 4 35.01 21.63 14.99
CA ARG A 4 34.30 21.47 13.70
C ARG A 4 33.90 20.02 13.40
N ALA A 5 34.65 19.04 13.90
CA ALA A 5 34.32 17.62 13.75
C ALA A 5 33.14 17.20 14.64
N LEU A 6 32.97 17.82 15.82
CA LEU A 6 31.88 17.48 16.73
C LEU A 6 30.52 17.99 16.22
N CYS A 7 30.45 19.21 15.66
CA CYS A 7 29.22 19.73 15.04
C CYS A 7 28.79 18.93 13.81
N LEU A 8 29.73 18.44 12.99
CA LEU A 8 29.39 17.60 11.84
C LEU A 8 28.82 16.25 12.28
N ILE A 9 29.37 15.64 13.34
CA ILE A 9 28.86 14.36 13.88
C ILE A 9 27.49 14.56 14.53
N THR A 10 27.23 15.68 15.20
CA THR A 10 25.90 15.96 15.79
C THR A 10 24.85 16.25 14.72
N VAL A 11 25.20 16.95 13.63
CA VAL A 11 24.29 17.17 12.49
C VAL A 11 24.05 15.88 11.69
N PHE A 12 25.06 15.02 11.55
CA PHE A 12 24.89 13.69 10.93
C PHE A 12 24.04 12.75 11.80
N LEU A 13 24.20 12.78 13.14
CA LEU A 13 23.36 12.01 14.06
C LEU A 13 21.92 12.54 14.10
N LEU A 14 21.70 13.86 14.03
CA LEU A 14 20.35 14.43 13.93
C LEU A 14 19.67 14.10 12.59
N MET A 15 20.42 14.02 11.48
CA MET A 15 19.89 13.52 10.21
C MET A 15 19.62 12.01 10.23
N ILE A 16 20.44 11.21 10.91
CA ILE A 16 20.19 9.76 11.10
C ILE A 16 18.94 9.51 11.94
N PHE A 17 18.61 10.37 12.91
CA PHE A 17 17.36 10.27 13.67
C PHE A 17 16.11 10.80 12.92
N SER A 18 16.27 11.58 11.84
CA SER A 18 15.15 12.07 11.02
C SER A 18 14.68 11.08 9.95
N VAL A 19 15.42 10.01 9.67
CA VAL A 19 14.98 8.94 8.74
C VAL A 19 14.31 7.78 9.51
N CYS A 20 14.35 7.79 10.84
CA CYS A 20 13.92 6.69 11.70
C CYS A 20 12.48 6.80 12.25
N SER A 21 11.54 7.42 11.53
CA SER A 21 10.13 7.46 11.93
C SER A 21 9.14 7.10 10.81
N ALA A 22 9.55 6.26 9.84
CA ALA A 22 8.63 5.73 8.82
C ALA A 22 7.78 4.54 9.32
N ALA A 23 7.79 4.27 10.63
CA ALA A 23 6.61 3.78 11.32
C ALA A 23 5.75 5.02 11.67
N THR A 24 5.26 5.74 10.65
CA THR A 24 4.12 6.61 10.88
C THR A 24 2.99 5.68 11.26
N ASP A 25 2.79 5.61 12.58
CA ASP A 25 1.55 5.29 13.27
C ASP A 25 0.36 5.71 12.38
N ILE A 26 -0.11 4.80 11.51
CA ILE A 26 -1.51 4.77 11.09
C ILE A 26 -2.23 4.25 12.33
N ASN A 27 -2.24 5.06 13.38
CA ASN A 27 -2.74 4.71 14.69
C ASN A 27 -4.04 5.49 14.85
N PRO A 28 -5.17 4.95 14.37
CA PRO A 28 -6.44 5.59 14.58
C PRO A 28 -6.78 5.52 16.07
N ARG A 29 -6.37 6.54 16.83
CA ARG A 29 -6.88 6.76 18.18
C ARG A 29 -8.41 6.83 18.09
N SER A 30 -9.04 6.02 18.91
CA SER A 30 -10.49 5.94 19.08
C SER A 30 -11.07 7.29 19.49
N GLY A 31 -12.13 7.74 18.79
CA GLY A 31 -12.98 8.87 19.17
C GLY A 31 -12.89 10.06 18.21
N ASP A 32 -13.81 10.10 17.24
CA ASP A 32 -14.31 11.28 16.52
C ASP A 32 -13.41 12.08 15.54
N SER A 33 -12.11 11.85 15.47
CA SER A 33 -11.30 12.28 14.30
C SER A 33 -10.08 11.40 14.11
N LYS A 34 -10.10 10.52 13.11
CA LYS A 34 -8.93 9.78 12.65
C LYS A 34 -8.26 10.62 11.58
N LEU A 35 -7.27 11.40 11.97
CA LEU A 35 -6.49 12.18 11.04
C LEU A 35 -5.36 11.30 10.47
N VAL A 36 -5.13 11.36 9.16
CA VAL A 36 -4.01 10.68 8.49
C VAL A 36 -3.22 11.75 7.76
N SER A 37 -1.90 11.82 7.98
CA SER A 37 -1.02 12.70 7.21
C SER A 37 0.19 11.90 6.74
N ALA A 38 0.52 12.01 5.46
CA ALA A 38 1.61 11.27 4.85
C ALA A 38 1.98 11.85 3.47
N VAL A 39 2.98 11.23 2.83
CA VAL A 39 3.40 11.54 1.47
C VAL A 39 3.25 10.30 0.60
N ALA A 40 2.40 10.42 -0.42
CA ALA A 40 2.21 9.41 -1.46
C ALA A 40 3.04 9.77 -2.70
N GLN A 41 3.34 8.78 -3.53
CA GLN A 41 3.91 9.01 -4.86
C GLN A 41 3.09 8.23 -5.90
N GLN A 42 2.72 8.92 -6.98
CA GLN A 42 1.99 8.36 -8.11
C GLN A 42 2.68 8.78 -9.41
N GLY A 43 3.41 7.84 -10.02
CA GLY A 43 4.28 8.16 -11.16
C GLY A 43 5.32 9.21 -10.77
N GLU A 44 5.34 10.32 -11.51
CA GLU A 44 6.23 11.47 -11.25
C GLU A 44 5.70 12.44 -10.19
N ALA A 45 4.43 12.31 -9.78
CA ALA A 45 3.85 13.17 -8.77
C ALA A 45 4.22 12.69 -7.37
N LYS A 46 4.68 13.62 -6.53
CA LYS A 46 4.67 13.46 -5.07
C LYS A 46 3.52 14.26 -4.49
N ILE A 47 2.79 13.65 -3.57
CA ILE A 47 1.57 14.20 -2.98
C ILE A 47 1.72 14.17 -1.46
N ASN A 48 1.90 15.34 -0.88
CA ASN A 48 1.85 15.52 0.56
C ASN A 48 0.39 15.78 0.95
N PHE A 49 -0.16 15.02 1.89
CA PHE A 49 -1.58 15.13 2.19
C PHE A 49 -1.90 15.01 3.68
N VAL A 50 -3.07 15.53 4.03
CA VAL A 50 -3.72 15.29 5.31
C VAL A 50 -5.21 15.02 5.08
N ARG A 51 -5.75 14.00 5.73
CA ARG A 51 -7.12 13.51 5.59
C ARG A 51 -7.78 13.40 6.95
N SER A 52 -9.02 13.87 7.06
CA SER A 52 -9.88 13.67 8.22
C SER A 52 -11.15 12.90 7.84
N PHE A 53 -11.46 11.84 8.59
CA PHE A 53 -12.69 11.05 8.44
C PHE A 53 -13.83 11.58 9.32
N LYS A 54 -15.01 11.80 8.73
CA LYS A 54 -16.19 12.38 9.37
C LYS A 54 -17.45 11.59 8.97
N GLY A 55 -17.65 10.45 9.63
CA GLY A 55 -18.74 9.52 9.29
C GLY A 55 -18.48 8.81 7.96
N HIS A 56 -19.44 8.85 7.03
CA HIS A 56 -19.32 8.29 5.67
C HIS A 56 -18.69 9.24 4.66
N MET A 57 -17.84 10.15 5.12
CA MET A 57 -17.11 11.11 4.28
C MET A 57 -15.69 11.28 4.80
N TYR A 58 -14.78 11.63 3.90
CA TYR A 58 -13.50 12.20 4.27
C TYR A 58 -13.30 13.55 3.56
N ILE A 59 -12.52 14.40 4.22
CA ILE A 59 -12.04 15.67 3.68
C ILE A 59 -10.52 15.61 3.72
N GLU A 60 -9.90 15.79 2.57
CA GLU A 60 -8.45 15.65 2.37
C GLU A 60 -7.88 16.88 1.68
N LEU A 61 -6.80 17.40 2.25
CA LEU A 61 -5.98 18.44 1.68
C LEU A 61 -4.76 17.77 1.03
N GLN A 62 -4.53 18.02 -0.26
CA GLN A 62 -3.36 17.54 -0.99
C GLN A 62 -2.53 18.71 -1.50
N HIS A 63 -1.20 18.62 -1.36
CA HIS A 63 -0.21 19.45 -2.04
C HIS A 63 0.58 18.56 -2.99
N VAL A 64 0.42 18.81 -4.29
CA VAL A 64 0.93 17.99 -5.37
C VAL A 64 2.13 18.69 -6.00
N THR A 65 3.22 17.97 -6.17
CA THR A 65 4.38 18.41 -6.96
C THR A 65 4.68 17.40 -8.05
N ARG A 66 4.66 17.84 -9.32
CA ARG A 66 4.92 17.00 -10.50
C ARG A 66 5.71 17.80 -11.54
N GLY A 67 7.00 17.52 -11.68
CA GLY A 67 7.87 18.31 -12.56
C GLY A 67 7.91 19.78 -12.16
N ALA A 68 7.35 20.67 -13.00
CA ALA A 68 7.20 22.10 -12.72
C ALA A 68 5.85 22.48 -12.11
N GLU A 69 4.90 21.56 -12.06
CA GLU A 69 3.59 21.78 -11.45
C GLU A 69 3.70 21.68 -9.92
N ASP A 70 3.11 22.67 -9.26
CA ASP A 70 3.07 22.81 -7.82
C ASP A 70 1.73 23.47 -7.47
N TYR A 71 0.81 22.68 -6.92
CA TYR A 71 -0.56 23.13 -6.67
C TYR A 71 -1.18 22.37 -5.50
N ALA A 72 -2.25 22.93 -4.93
CA ALA A 72 -2.95 22.30 -3.83
C ALA A 72 -4.46 22.22 -4.07
N VAL A 73 -5.06 21.15 -3.58
CA VAL A 73 -6.48 20.84 -3.75
C VAL A 73 -7.10 20.34 -2.45
N LEU A 74 -8.39 20.64 -2.28
CA LEU A 74 -9.24 20.00 -1.29
C LEU A 74 -10.09 18.94 -1.98
N HIS A 75 -10.02 17.72 -1.49
CA HIS A 75 -10.82 16.58 -1.90
C HIS A 75 -11.87 16.27 -0.84
N ILE A 76 -13.13 16.15 -1.26
CA ILE A 76 -14.21 15.68 -0.41
C ILE A 76 -14.82 14.46 -1.10
N GLN A 77 -14.76 13.31 -0.43
CA GLN A 77 -15.36 12.08 -0.91
C GLN A 77 -16.32 11.51 0.13
N GLY A 78 -17.46 10.96 -0.32
CA GLY A 78 -18.48 10.35 0.52
C GLY A 78 -19.14 9.15 -0.14
N TRP A 79 -19.60 8.19 0.66
CA TRP A 79 -19.99 6.84 0.17
C TRP A 79 -21.37 6.34 0.62
N ASP A 80 -22.26 7.23 1.04
CA ASP A 80 -23.67 6.87 1.34
C ASP A 80 -24.70 7.64 0.48
N GLY A 81 -24.25 8.54 -0.41
CA GLY A 81 -25.09 9.37 -1.29
C GLY A 81 -26.07 10.32 -0.60
N THR A 82 -26.27 10.20 0.72
CA THR A 82 -27.32 10.93 1.46
C THR A 82 -26.98 12.40 1.67
N LYS A 83 -25.72 12.78 1.40
CA LYS A 83 -25.15 14.11 1.64
C LYS A 83 -24.60 14.78 0.38
N ASP A 84 -25.09 14.44 -0.82
CA ASP A 84 -24.63 15.11 -2.05
C ASP A 84 -24.87 16.63 -1.98
N PHE A 85 -23.95 17.39 -2.56
CA PHE A 85 -23.87 18.84 -2.45
C PHE A 85 -23.35 19.49 -3.74
N ASP A 86 -23.73 20.75 -3.92
CA ASP A 86 -23.37 21.54 -5.10
C ASP A 86 -22.24 22.52 -4.82
N ASN A 87 -22.21 23.09 -3.62
CA ASN A 87 -21.28 24.15 -3.26
C ASN A 87 -20.67 23.92 -1.87
N VAL A 88 -19.46 24.43 -1.68
CA VAL A 88 -18.70 24.33 -0.43
C VAL A 88 -18.15 25.70 -0.04
N GLU A 89 -18.31 26.04 1.22
CA GLU A 89 -17.77 27.24 1.83
C GLU A 89 -16.97 26.88 3.08
N ILE A 90 -15.84 27.55 3.30
CA ILE A 90 -15.11 27.47 4.56
C ILE A 90 -15.45 28.70 5.40
N LYS A 91 -15.95 28.49 6.62
CA LYS A 91 -16.29 29.56 7.56
C LYS A 91 -15.43 29.49 8.82
N THR A 92 -14.92 30.63 9.24
CA THR A 92 -14.14 30.81 10.47
C THR A 92 -15.00 31.34 11.61
N ALA A 93 -14.49 31.30 12.85
CA ALA A 93 -15.18 31.83 14.03
C ALA A 93 -15.44 33.35 13.94
N VAL A 94 -14.57 34.05 13.23
CA VAL A 94 -14.61 35.51 13.04
C VAL A 94 -15.44 35.93 11.81
N GLY A 95 -16.11 34.98 11.15
CA GLY A 95 -17.00 35.25 10.02
C GLY A 95 -16.28 35.49 8.69
N GLN A 96 -14.98 35.21 8.60
CA GLN A 96 -14.30 35.14 7.31
C GLN A 96 -14.83 33.91 6.55
N GLU A 97 -15.28 34.16 5.33
CA GLU A 97 -15.75 33.13 4.40
C GLU A 97 -14.74 32.99 3.26
N ILE A 98 -14.33 31.75 2.99
CA ILE A 98 -13.48 31.41 1.84
C ILE A 98 -14.32 30.51 0.94
N SER A 99 -14.74 31.06 -0.20
CA SER A 99 -15.36 30.29 -1.27
C SER A 99 -14.30 29.46 -1.98
N LEU A 100 -14.62 28.20 -2.25
CA LEU A 100 -13.74 27.29 -2.95
C LEU A 100 -14.08 27.26 -4.44
N GLN A 101 -13.06 27.31 -5.29
CA GLN A 101 -13.26 27.13 -6.73
C GLN A 101 -13.27 25.63 -7.04
N ALA A 102 -14.36 25.13 -7.61
CA ALA A 102 -14.42 23.74 -8.07
C ALA A 102 -13.31 23.47 -9.09
N ALA A 103 -12.58 22.39 -8.87
CA ALA A 103 -11.59 21.90 -9.81
C ALA A 103 -12.32 21.18 -10.96
N ASP A 104 -12.00 21.55 -12.20
CA ASP A 104 -12.51 20.83 -13.38
C ASP A 104 -11.71 19.55 -13.57
N VAL A 105 -12.19 18.49 -12.92
CA VAL A 105 -11.53 17.18 -12.88
C VAL A 105 -12.51 16.12 -13.37
N LYS A 106 -12.01 15.22 -14.22
CA LYS A 106 -12.73 14.02 -14.63
C LYS A 106 -11.97 12.83 -14.07
N PRO A 107 -12.39 12.27 -12.91
CA PRO A 107 -11.71 11.10 -12.38
C PRO A 107 -11.80 9.96 -13.41
N ALA A 108 -10.67 9.30 -13.68
CA ALA A 108 -10.62 8.17 -14.61
C ALA A 108 -11.12 6.85 -13.98
N VAL A 109 -11.53 6.89 -12.72
CA VAL A 109 -12.08 5.76 -11.97
C VAL A 109 -13.60 5.79 -12.05
N TYR A 110 -14.21 4.66 -12.39
CA TYR A 110 -15.67 4.53 -12.32
C TYR A 110 -16.09 4.46 -10.85
N LEU A 111 -16.61 5.57 -10.34
CA LEU A 111 -17.19 5.64 -9.00
C LEU A 111 -18.64 5.16 -9.03
N PRO A 112 -19.14 4.50 -7.98
CA PRO A 112 -20.56 4.18 -7.83
C PRO A 112 -21.43 5.44 -7.96
N SER A 113 -22.66 5.32 -8.46
CA SER A 113 -23.53 6.47 -8.71
C SER A 113 -23.97 7.22 -7.45
N ASP A 114 -23.90 6.58 -6.29
CA ASP A 114 -24.18 7.14 -4.97
C ASP A 114 -22.93 7.71 -4.28
N TYR A 115 -21.77 7.72 -4.96
CA TYR A 115 -20.59 8.40 -4.46
C TYR A 115 -20.63 9.90 -4.67
N ILE A 116 -20.10 10.59 -3.68
CA ILE A 116 -19.75 12.00 -3.77
C ILE A 116 -18.24 12.05 -3.96
N ASP A 117 -17.78 12.73 -5.01
CA ASP A 117 -16.37 12.96 -5.28
C ASP A 117 -16.22 14.38 -5.84
N LYS A 118 -15.73 15.29 -5.01
CA LYS A 118 -15.68 16.72 -5.32
C LYS A 118 -14.30 17.26 -5.01
N TRP A 119 -13.77 18.05 -5.93
CA TRP A 119 -12.43 18.61 -5.86
C TRP A 119 -12.48 20.12 -5.96
N TYR A 120 -11.64 20.78 -5.21
CA TYR A 120 -11.57 22.23 -5.16
C TYR A 120 -10.14 22.71 -5.18
N ASN A 121 -9.85 23.70 -6.01
CA ASN A 121 -8.57 24.39 -5.99
C ASN A 121 -8.47 25.26 -4.74
N ILE A 122 -7.29 25.25 -4.13
CA ILE A 122 -7.02 26.04 -2.95
C ILE A 122 -5.71 26.80 -3.06
N ASN A 123 -5.64 27.92 -2.34
CA ASN A 123 -4.40 28.63 -2.09
C ASN A 123 -3.95 28.32 -0.65
N LEU A 124 -2.83 27.61 -0.50
CA LEU A 124 -2.31 27.21 0.82
C LEU A 124 -2.05 28.41 1.73
N LYS A 125 -1.69 29.58 1.19
CA LYS A 125 -1.49 30.80 2.00
C LYS A 125 -2.78 31.30 2.65
N ASP A 126 -3.92 31.11 2.01
CA ASP A 126 -5.21 31.49 2.60
C ASP A 126 -5.61 30.48 3.70
N TRP A 127 -5.24 29.21 3.53
CA TRP A 127 -5.43 28.15 4.52
C TRP A 127 -4.50 28.30 5.73
N GLU A 128 -3.24 28.70 5.53
CA GLU A 128 -2.29 29.03 6.59
C GLU A 128 -2.81 30.16 7.48
N ARG A 129 -3.41 31.21 6.89
CA ARG A 129 -3.96 32.34 7.65
C ARG A 129 -5.09 31.92 8.60
N ILE A 130 -5.95 31.00 8.17
CA ILE A 130 -7.06 30.51 8.99
C ILE A 130 -6.68 29.35 9.91
N SER A 131 -5.48 28.77 9.74
CA SER A 131 -5.04 27.60 10.53
C SER A 131 -4.90 27.84 12.02
N ALA A 132 -4.72 29.11 12.42
CA ALA A 132 -4.69 29.52 13.81
C ALA A 132 -6.09 29.57 14.48
N ASP A 133 -7.17 29.56 13.69
CA ASP A 133 -8.52 29.54 14.20
C ASP A 133 -8.94 28.11 14.59
N LYS A 134 -9.37 27.96 15.84
CA LYS A 134 -9.80 26.68 16.43
C LYS A 134 -11.26 26.33 16.16
N LYS A 135 -11.98 27.14 15.38
CA LYS A 135 -13.38 26.87 15.00
C LYS A 135 -13.60 27.18 13.53
N VAL A 136 -12.98 26.39 12.66
CA VAL A 136 -13.23 26.44 11.22
C VAL A 136 -14.15 25.29 10.82
N VAL A 137 -15.17 25.62 10.03
CA VAL A 137 -16.17 24.68 9.52
C VAL A 137 -16.20 24.69 8.00
N CYS A 138 -16.29 23.50 7.43
CA CYS A 138 -16.65 23.27 6.04
C CYS A 138 -18.17 23.15 5.96
N VAL A 139 -18.81 24.09 5.29
CA VAL A 139 -20.25 24.15 5.06
C VAL A 139 -20.53 23.65 3.65
N MET A 140 -21.25 22.54 3.56
CA MET A 140 -21.60 21.90 2.29
C MET A 140 -23.09 22.12 2.02
N HIS A 141 -23.38 22.81 0.91
CA HIS A 141 -24.72 23.28 0.55
C HIS A 141 -25.38 22.31 -0.45
N ARG A 142 -26.56 21.82 -0.10
CA ARG A 142 -27.33 20.85 -0.88
C ARG A 142 -28.29 21.56 -1.83
N LYS A 143 -28.71 20.84 -2.89
CA LYS A 143 -29.75 21.27 -3.84
C LYS A 143 -31.07 21.68 -3.21
N ASP A 144 -31.44 21.04 -2.09
CA ASP A 144 -32.70 21.31 -1.38
C ASP A 144 -32.64 22.54 -0.46
N GLY A 145 -31.56 23.32 -0.52
CA GLY A 145 -31.36 24.52 0.29
C GLY A 145 -30.93 24.25 1.74
N LYS A 146 -30.72 22.98 2.11
CA LYS A 146 -30.13 22.62 3.41
C LYS A 146 -28.61 22.61 3.32
N SER A 147 -27.96 22.77 4.46
CA SER A 147 -26.52 22.65 4.57
C SER A 147 -26.17 21.66 5.66
N TYR A 148 -24.99 21.05 5.52
CA TYR A 148 -24.38 20.31 6.60
C TYR A 148 -23.00 20.87 6.88
N GLU A 149 -22.68 20.97 8.17
CA GLU A 149 -21.44 21.56 8.64
C GLU A 149 -20.54 20.49 9.21
N VAL A 150 -19.27 20.54 8.83
CA VAL A 150 -18.24 19.64 9.34
C VAL A 150 -17.09 20.49 9.85
N LYS A 151 -16.71 20.28 11.12
CA LYS A 151 -15.51 20.90 11.68
C LYS A 151 -14.27 20.34 11.00
N ILE A 152 -13.36 21.22 10.58
CA ILE A 152 -12.11 20.88 9.89
C ILE A 152 -10.89 21.53 10.56
N ASP A 153 -11.03 21.95 11.82
CA ASP A 153 -9.95 22.53 12.62
C ASP A 153 -8.80 21.54 12.82
N ASP A 154 -9.10 20.25 12.89
CA ASP A 154 -8.11 19.17 12.91
C ASP A 154 -7.29 19.13 11.60
N LEU A 155 -7.94 19.20 10.43
CA LEU A 155 -7.27 19.29 9.13
C LEU A 155 -6.33 20.50 9.05
N LEU A 156 -6.81 21.65 9.54
CA LEU A 156 -6.08 22.91 9.49
C LEU A 156 -4.87 22.96 10.41
N SER A 157 -4.91 22.25 11.54
CA SER A 157 -3.78 22.18 12.46
C SER A 157 -2.52 21.54 11.84
N TYR A 158 -2.67 20.87 10.69
CA TYR A 158 -1.59 20.25 9.91
C TYR A 158 -1.38 20.91 8.54
N VAL A 159 -1.94 22.09 8.28
CA VAL A 159 -1.67 22.83 7.03
C VAL A 159 -0.18 23.06 6.84
N ASN A 160 0.56 23.34 7.92
CA ASN A 160 2.02 23.50 7.84
C ASN A 160 2.71 22.23 7.33
N SER A 161 2.26 21.05 7.74
CA SER A 161 2.87 19.81 7.26
C SER A 161 2.61 19.58 5.78
N VAL A 162 1.51 20.11 5.24
CA VAL A 162 1.14 20.02 3.82
C VAL A 162 1.59 21.24 3.00
N SER A 163 2.07 22.32 3.63
CA SER A 163 2.57 23.51 2.95
C SER A 163 3.98 23.34 2.37
N GLU A 164 4.72 22.35 2.88
CA GLU A 164 6.04 22.00 2.35
C GLU A 164 5.88 21.25 1.02
N SER A 165 6.65 21.68 0.01
CA SER A 165 6.70 20.99 -1.28
C SER A 165 6.98 19.51 -1.08
N ALA A 166 6.11 18.67 -1.65
CA ALA A 166 6.22 17.22 -1.54
C ALA A 166 7.49 16.66 -2.21
N LYS A 167 8.15 17.44 -3.06
CA LYS A 167 9.29 17.01 -3.91
C LYS A 167 10.41 16.35 -3.11
N ASP A 168 10.78 16.93 -1.97
CA ASP A 168 11.94 16.50 -1.19
C ASP A 168 11.57 15.55 -0.03
N LEU A 169 10.27 15.35 0.22
CA LEU A 169 9.81 14.50 1.30
C LEU A 169 9.89 13.00 0.92
N PRO A 170 10.27 12.10 1.86
CA PRO A 170 10.27 10.67 1.60
C PRO A 170 8.84 10.16 1.46
N VAL A 171 8.65 9.18 0.56
CA VAL A 171 7.35 8.50 0.41
C VAL A 171 7.08 7.67 1.67
N SER A 172 5.91 7.89 2.27
CA SER A 172 5.49 7.23 3.52
C SER A 172 4.12 6.57 3.42
N TYR A 173 3.40 6.78 2.31
CA TYR A 173 2.07 6.22 2.06
C TYR A 173 1.99 5.49 0.73
N GLY A 174 1.28 4.37 0.74
CA GLY A 174 1.03 3.53 -0.41
C GLY A 174 0.62 2.13 0.01
N PRO A 175 0.36 1.25 -0.95
CA PRO A 175 0.00 -0.14 -0.68
C PRO A 175 1.07 -0.85 0.14
N GLN A 176 0.66 -1.77 1.01
CA GLN A 176 1.60 -2.55 1.82
C GLN A 176 2.47 -3.49 0.99
N TYR A 177 1.95 -3.97 -0.13
CA TYR A 177 2.67 -4.85 -1.05
C TYR A 177 2.19 -4.64 -2.48
N SER A 178 3.11 -4.50 -3.43
CA SER A 178 2.79 -4.25 -4.84
C SER A 178 3.65 -5.10 -5.75
N VAL A 179 3.04 -5.83 -6.68
CA VAL A 179 3.74 -6.64 -7.68
C VAL A 179 3.20 -6.33 -9.06
N PHE A 180 4.10 -6.20 -10.05
CA PHE A 180 3.74 -5.93 -11.43
C PHE A 180 3.79 -7.19 -12.28
N PHE A 181 2.79 -7.40 -13.12
CA PHE A 181 2.63 -8.54 -14.04
C PHE A 181 2.75 -8.05 -15.49
N PRO A 182 3.94 -8.19 -16.12
CA PRO A 182 4.21 -7.65 -17.45
C PRO A 182 3.33 -8.29 -18.54
N GLY A 183 2.70 -7.46 -19.37
CA GLY A 183 1.88 -7.88 -20.51
C GLY A 183 0.57 -8.58 -20.13
N LYS A 184 0.25 -8.67 -18.82
CA LYS A 184 -0.97 -9.33 -18.34
C LYS A 184 -2.12 -8.36 -18.17
N ALA A 185 -3.28 -8.76 -18.66
CA ALA A 185 -4.53 -8.03 -18.44
C ALA A 185 -5.04 -8.23 -17.02
N TYR A 186 -5.80 -7.26 -16.49
CA TYR A 186 -6.22 -7.31 -15.08
C TYR A 186 -7.06 -8.53 -14.75
N LYS A 187 -7.90 -8.98 -15.69
CA LYS A 187 -8.78 -10.15 -15.51
C LYS A 187 -7.97 -11.42 -15.32
N GLU A 188 -6.90 -11.61 -16.10
CA GLU A 188 -6.02 -12.78 -16.01
C GLU A 188 -5.34 -12.83 -14.64
N VAL A 189 -4.77 -11.71 -14.20
CA VAL A 189 -4.13 -11.60 -12.87
C VAL A 189 -5.15 -11.83 -11.75
N ARG A 190 -6.32 -11.19 -11.83
CA ARG A 190 -7.38 -11.32 -10.84
C ARG A 190 -7.90 -12.75 -10.70
N ASP A 191 -8.20 -13.41 -11.82
CA ASP A 191 -8.78 -14.76 -11.79
C ASP A 191 -7.77 -15.79 -11.29
N THR A 192 -6.50 -15.63 -11.66
CA THR A 192 -5.39 -16.43 -11.12
C THR A 192 -5.20 -16.16 -9.63
N PHE A 193 -5.27 -14.90 -9.19
CA PHE A 193 -5.21 -14.55 -7.78
C PHE A 193 -6.37 -15.16 -6.97
N ALA A 194 -7.61 -14.99 -7.45
CA ALA A 194 -8.80 -15.59 -6.84
C ALA A 194 -8.70 -17.11 -6.74
N TYR A 195 -8.08 -17.75 -7.73
CA TYR A 195 -7.78 -19.17 -7.68
C TYR A 195 -6.81 -19.50 -6.54
N HIS A 196 -5.76 -18.71 -6.32
CA HIS A 196 -4.79 -18.95 -5.25
C HIS A 196 -5.24 -18.49 -3.85
N ILE A 197 -6.38 -17.80 -3.71
CA ILE A 197 -6.90 -17.38 -2.39
C ILE A 197 -7.08 -18.57 -1.43
N ASN A 198 -7.47 -19.74 -1.94
CA ASN A 198 -7.58 -20.97 -1.16
C ASN A 198 -6.61 -22.03 -1.68
N GLU A 199 -6.09 -22.87 -0.78
CA GLU A 199 -5.24 -24.01 -1.17
C GLU A 199 -6.01 -25.01 -2.04
N ARG A 200 -5.27 -25.73 -2.90
CA ARG A 200 -5.85 -26.57 -3.95
C ARG A 200 -5.58 -28.04 -3.67
N GLY A 201 -6.65 -28.82 -3.68
CA GLY A 201 -6.63 -30.27 -3.48
C GLY A 201 -6.75 -31.03 -4.79
N LYS A 202 -7.18 -32.30 -4.69
CA LYS A 202 -7.43 -33.14 -5.87
C LYS A 202 -8.44 -32.47 -6.82
N ASN A 203 -8.18 -32.56 -8.12
CA ASN A 203 -9.01 -32.00 -9.18
C ASN A 203 -9.21 -30.48 -9.08
N ASN A 204 -8.20 -29.75 -8.58
CA ASN A 204 -8.19 -28.28 -8.47
C ASN A 204 -9.28 -27.68 -7.57
N LYS A 205 -9.95 -28.49 -6.74
CA LYS A 205 -10.95 -27.99 -5.79
C LYS A 205 -10.28 -27.27 -4.62
N ALA A 206 -10.88 -26.17 -4.19
CA ALA A 206 -10.48 -25.49 -2.96
C ALA A 206 -10.58 -26.42 -1.75
N VAL A 207 -9.55 -26.38 -0.89
CA VAL A 207 -9.47 -27.16 0.35
C VAL A 207 -9.62 -26.23 1.55
N ALA A 208 -10.52 -26.59 2.46
CA ALA A 208 -10.62 -25.97 3.77
C ALA A 208 -9.93 -26.85 4.81
N ILE A 209 -8.72 -26.49 5.22
CA ILE A 209 -8.04 -27.16 6.33
C ILE A 209 -8.66 -26.73 7.67
N ASN A 210 -9.05 -25.46 7.81
CA ASN A 210 -9.72 -24.90 9.01
C ASN A 210 -10.76 -23.80 8.66
N GLY A 211 -11.42 -23.93 7.51
CA GLY A 211 -12.31 -22.92 6.94
C GLY A 211 -11.78 -22.39 5.61
N PHE A 212 -12.60 -21.62 4.91
CA PHE A 212 -12.25 -21.00 3.64
C PHE A 212 -11.87 -19.53 3.81
N TRP A 213 -11.03 -19.04 2.91
CA TRP A 213 -10.95 -17.62 2.62
C TRP A 213 -12.13 -17.25 1.73
N ARG A 214 -13.03 -16.44 2.27
CA ARG A 214 -14.15 -15.87 1.52
C ARG A 214 -13.72 -14.58 0.87
N TYR A 215 -14.25 -14.32 -0.31
CA TYR A 215 -13.91 -13.12 -1.05
C TYR A 215 -15.11 -12.50 -1.74
N ALA A 216 -14.99 -11.22 -2.04
CA ALA A 216 -15.87 -10.47 -2.92
C ALA A 216 -15.04 -9.90 -4.06
N VAL A 217 -15.66 -9.79 -5.24
CA VAL A 217 -15.06 -9.20 -6.44
C VAL A 217 -15.94 -8.03 -6.86
N ASP A 218 -15.32 -6.94 -7.30
CA ASP A 218 -16.01 -5.86 -7.99
C ASP A 218 -15.25 -5.50 -9.27
N GLU A 219 -15.93 -5.69 -10.40
CA GLU A 219 -15.39 -5.41 -11.74
C GLU A 219 -15.18 -3.91 -11.98
N ASN A 220 -16.02 -3.07 -11.37
CA ASN A 220 -15.97 -1.62 -11.59
C ASN A 220 -14.75 -1.01 -10.92
N SER A 221 -14.55 -1.33 -9.63
CA SER A 221 -13.36 -0.90 -8.88
C SER A 221 -12.10 -1.72 -9.18
N ARG A 222 -12.23 -2.80 -9.98
CA ARG A 222 -11.18 -3.77 -10.28
C ARG A 222 -10.48 -4.23 -9.00
N ALA A 223 -11.26 -4.72 -8.05
CA ALA A 223 -10.77 -5.06 -6.72
C ALA A 223 -11.30 -6.40 -6.21
N ILE A 224 -10.53 -7.00 -5.30
CA ILE A 224 -10.93 -8.16 -4.49
C ILE A 224 -10.77 -7.82 -3.01
N GLY A 225 -11.83 -8.06 -2.23
CA GLY A 225 -11.77 -8.04 -0.77
C GLY A 225 -11.89 -9.46 -0.24
N PHE A 226 -11.04 -9.88 0.70
CA PHE A 226 -11.09 -11.25 1.24
C PHE A 226 -10.71 -11.35 2.72
N SER A 227 -11.34 -12.29 3.42
CA SER A 227 -11.09 -12.58 4.84
C SER A 227 -11.22 -14.08 5.12
N TYR A 228 -10.58 -14.53 6.19
CA TYR A 228 -10.62 -15.94 6.58
C TYR A 228 -11.86 -16.25 7.44
N ASP A 229 -12.59 -17.33 7.16
CA ASP A 229 -13.81 -17.71 7.91
C ASP A 229 -13.55 -17.83 9.43
N TYR A 230 -12.38 -18.34 9.82
CA TYR A 230 -12.02 -18.52 11.23
C TYR A 230 -11.43 -17.27 11.89
N SER A 231 -11.06 -16.27 11.08
CA SER A 231 -10.45 -15.03 11.56
C SER A 231 -10.93 -13.86 10.69
N PRO A 232 -12.23 -13.55 10.72
CA PRO A 232 -12.84 -12.53 9.85
C PRO A 232 -12.34 -11.11 10.14
N GLN A 233 -11.63 -10.91 11.25
CA GLN A 233 -10.94 -9.67 11.58
C GLN A 233 -9.68 -9.43 10.73
N HIS A 234 -9.12 -10.45 10.07
CA HIS A 234 -8.06 -10.24 9.07
C HIS A 234 -8.71 -9.94 7.73
N ILE A 235 -8.57 -8.70 7.32
CA ILE A 235 -9.26 -8.16 6.17
C ILE A 235 -8.19 -7.73 5.17
N ASN A 236 -8.30 -8.24 3.96
CA ASN A 236 -7.38 -7.95 2.87
C ASN A 236 -8.16 -7.30 1.72
N TYR A 237 -7.54 -6.32 1.11
CA TYR A 237 -8.06 -5.65 -0.07
C TYR A 237 -6.97 -5.60 -1.13
N VAL A 238 -7.32 -6.00 -2.35
CA VAL A 238 -6.43 -6.06 -3.49
C VAL A 238 -7.02 -5.22 -4.60
N LYS A 239 -6.25 -4.24 -5.09
CA LYS A 239 -6.59 -3.41 -6.24
C LYS A 239 -5.75 -3.82 -7.44
N PHE A 240 -6.38 -3.97 -8.60
CA PHE A 240 -5.73 -4.28 -9.86
C PHE A 240 -5.69 -3.03 -10.74
N ILE A 241 -4.49 -2.55 -11.05
CA ILE A 241 -4.27 -1.34 -11.85
C ILE A 241 -3.66 -1.74 -13.18
N GLU A 242 -4.48 -1.73 -14.23
CA GLU A 242 -4.08 -2.11 -15.59
C GLU A 242 -3.48 -0.92 -16.33
N MET A 243 -2.36 -1.16 -16.97
CA MET A 243 -1.63 -0.23 -17.82
C MET A 243 -1.31 -0.92 -19.16
N PRO A 244 -0.96 -0.17 -20.22
CA PRO A 244 -0.60 -0.77 -21.51
C PRO A 244 0.47 -1.87 -21.43
N GLU A 245 1.42 -1.72 -20.51
CA GLU A 245 2.55 -2.63 -20.29
C GLU A 245 2.24 -3.85 -19.40
N GLY A 246 1.07 -3.91 -18.76
CA GLY A 246 0.72 -4.98 -17.81
C GLY A 246 -0.15 -4.50 -16.64
N THR A 247 -0.23 -5.31 -15.58
CA THR A 247 -1.10 -5.03 -14.43
C THR A 247 -0.33 -5.00 -13.11
N TRP A 248 -0.56 -3.98 -12.30
CA TRP A 248 -0.17 -3.95 -10.90
C TRP A 248 -1.22 -4.62 -10.01
N LEU A 249 -0.76 -5.48 -9.10
CA LEU A 249 -1.52 -6.02 -8.00
C LEU A 249 -1.04 -5.34 -6.71
N ASN A 250 -1.90 -4.51 -6.12
CA ASN A 250 -1.64 -3.79 -4.87
C ASN A 250 -2.45 -4.41 -3.73
N LEU A 251 -1.79 -4.85 -2.67
CA LEU A 251 -2.39 -5.44 -1.49
C LEU A 251 -2.28 -4.51 -0.29
N ASP A 252 -3.41 -4.35 0.39
CA ASP A 252 -3.52 -3.78 1.71
C ASP A 252 -4.13 -4.79 2.68
N HIS A 253 -3.52 -4.89 3.87
CA HIS A 253 -3.98 -5.74 4.95
C HIS A 253 -4.28 -4.91 6.20
N TRP A 254 -5.43 -5.19 6.81
CA TRP A 254 -5.82 -4.61 8.08
C TRP A 254 -6.34 -5.68 9.05
N THR A 255 -6.17 -5.37 10.33
CA THR A 255 -6.74 -6.12 11.44
C THR A 255 -7.88 -5.30 12.05
N GLY A 256 -9.09 -5.85 12.04
CA GLY A 256 -10.27 -5.20 12.57
C GLY A 256 -10.25 -5.10 14.10
N PRO A 257 -10.82 -4.04 14.72
CA PRO A 257 -11.05 -3.98 16.15
C PRO A 257 -12.18 -4.94 16.61
N PRO A 258 -12.22 -5.36 17.90
CA PRO A 258 -11.41 -4.92 19.02
C PRO A 258 -10.21 -5.86 19.28
N LEU A 259 -9.29 -5.42 20.12
CA LEU A 259 -8.21 -6.17 20.79
C LEU A 259 -6.80 -6.02 20.21
N TYR A 260 -6.20 -4.89 20.60
CA TYR A 260 -4.84 -4.89 21.16
C TYR A 260 -4.83 -5.72 22.45
N ASP A 261 -4.84 -7.04 22.32
CA ASP A 261 -4.24 -7.89 23.34
C ASP A 261 -3.00 -8.51 22.69
N SER A 262 -1.87 -8.38 23.35
CA SER A 262 -0.54 -8.89 22.98
C SER A 262 -0.49 -10.41 22.71
N TYR A 263 -1.63 -11.10 22.73
CA TYR A 263 -1.84 -12.49 22.36
C TYR A 263 -2.01 -12.70 20.84
N TYR A 264 -2.29 -11.64 20.05
CA TYR A 264 -2.60 -11.74 18.61
C TYR A 264 -1.50 -11.26 17.65
N GLU A 265 -0.40 -10.67 18.14
CA GLU A 265 0.75 -10.28 17.31
C GLU A 265 1.34 -11.44 16.48
N TRP A 266 1.15 -12.69 16.92
CA TRP A 266 1.57 -13.88 16.20
C TRP A 266 0.63 -14.25 15.04
N LYS A 267 -0.68 -14.01 15.17
CA LYS A 267 -1.68 -14.31 14.11
C LYS A 267 -1.73 -13.25 13.01
N ASP A 268 -1.47 -11.99 13.35
CA ASP A 268 -1.38 -10.89 12.37
C ASP A 268 -0.26 -11.12 11.35
N ARG A 269 0.90 -11.61 11.82
CA ARG A 269 2.02 -11.99 10.93
C ARG A 269 1.64 -13.13 9.99
N THR A 270 0.97 -14.17 10.49
CA THR A 270 0.56 -15.29 9.63
C THR A 270 -0.44 -14.90 8.54
N ALA A 271 -1.30 -13.90 8.77
CA ALA A 271 -2.28 -13.48 7.77
C ALA A 271 -1.65 -12.67 6.62
N ILE A 272 -0.70 -11.77 6.93
CA ILE A 272 0.08 -11.05 5.91
C ILE A 272 1.00 -12.02 5.15
N ASP A 273 1.67 -12.93 5.86
CA ASP A 273 2.51 -13.97 5.26
C ASP A 273 1.68 -14.85 4.31
N ASP A 274 0.45 -15.18 4.69
CA ASP A 274 -0.48 -15.92 3.85
C ASP A 274 -1.01 -15.12 2.65
N ALA A 275 -1.20 -13.81 2.78
CA ALA A 275 -1.64 -12.96 1.67
C ALA A 275 -0.52 -12.75 0.64
N THR A 276 0.71 -12.48 1.10
CA THR A 276 1.90 -12.37 0.25
C THR A 276 2.23 -13.71 -0.44
N ARG A 277 2.07 -14.84 0.25
CA ARG A 277 2.17 -16.19 -0.35
C ARG A 277 1.20 -16.40 -1.52
N LYS A 278 -0.03 -15.89 -1.43
CA LYS A 278 -1.02 -15.97 -2.55
C LYS A 278 -0.57 -15.14 -3.75
N ILE A 279 0.00 -13.96 -3.51
CA ILE A 279 0.59 -13.12 -4.57
C ILE A 279 1.75 -13.84 -5.25
N TYR A 280 2.67 -14.41 -4.46
CA TYR A 280 3.76 -15.24 -4.98
C TYR A 280 3.24 -16.38 -5.87
N GLN A 281 2.29 -17.17 -5.38
CA GLN A 281 1.70 -18.28 -6.16
C GLN A 281 1.06 -17.81 -7.46
N THR A 282 0.42 -16.63 -7.44
CA THR A 282 -0.18 -16.01 -8.62
C THR A 282 0.89 -15.57 -9.62
N TYR A 283 1.97 -14.98 -9.12
CA TYR A 283 3.09 -14.54 -9.95
C TYR A 283 3.79 -15.71 -10.63
N VAL A 284 4.24 -16.71 -9.88
CA VAL A 284 4.93 -17.86 -10.48
C VAL A 284 4.04 -18.72 -11.37
N ALA A 285 2.72 -18.58 -11.29
CA ALA A 285 1.78 -19.22 -12.20
C ALA A 285 1.68 -18.51 -13.56
N LEU A 286 1.89 -17.19 -13.59
CA LEU A 286 1.70 -16.36 -14.78
C LEU A 286 3.01 -15.91 -15.43
N GLU A 287 4.06 -15.75 -14.64
CA GLU A 287 5.32 -15.12 -15.01
C GLU A 287 6.50 -16.08 -14.84
N PRO A 288 7.52 -15.98 -15.72
CA PRO A 288 8.84 -16.50 -15.42
C PRO A 288 9.37 -15.90 -14.12
N TRP A 289 10.14 -16.67 -13.36
CA TRP A 289 10.68 -16.22 -12.08
C TRP A 289 12.09 -16.75 -11.85
N GLY A 290 12.90 -15.98 -11.13
CA GLY A 290 14.26 -16.34 -10.78
C GLY A 290 14.29 -17.24 -9.55
N ASP A 291 14.73 -18.49 -9.73
CA ASP A 291 15.18 -19.32 -8.61
C ASP A 291 16.64 -18.94 -8.31
N TYR A 292 16.92 -18.51 -7.08
CA TYR A 292 18.27 -18.20 -6.63
C TYR A 292 18.85 -19.29 -5.73
N GLY A 293 18.12 -20.41 -5.54
CA GLY A 293 18.57 -21.54 -4.77
C GLY A 293 18.64 -21.31 -3.25
N ILE A 294 18.13 -20.20 -2.73
CA ILE A 294 18.19 -19.83 -1.31
C ILE A 294 16.78 -19.70 -0.76
N SER A 295 16.50 -20.31 0.39
CA SER A 295 15.31 -20.01 1.20
C SER A 295 15.73 -19.47 2.56
N LEU A 296 14.92 -18.59 3.13
CA LEU A 296 15.20 -17.93 4.40
C LEU A 296 14.29 -18.43 5.54
N GLN A 297 14.83 -18.45 6.76
CA GLN A 297 14.10 -18.80 7.98
C GLN A 297 13.17 -17.66 8.43
N GLY A 298 12.15 -18.03 9.21
CA GLY A 298 11.29 -17.06 9.90
C GLY A 298 10.21 -16.46 9.01
N SER A 299 9.52 -15.45 9.54
CA SER A 299 8.41 -14.75 8.86
C SER A 299 8.97 -13.66 7.92
N PRO A 300 8.32 -13.39 6.77
CA PRO A 300 8.55 -12.24 5.89
C PRO A 300 8.77 -10.90 6.63
N LEU A 301 8.15 -10.70 7.79
CA LEU A 301 8.28 -9.48 8.61
C LEU A 301 9.38 -9.56 9.69
N LYS A 302 10.41 -10.40 9.50
CA LYS A 302 11.51 -10.54 10.47
C LYS A 302 12.88 -10.31 9.83
N THR A 303 13.77 -9.78 10.66
CA THR A 303 15.22 -9.68 10.51
C THR A 303 15.86 -10.40 11.73
N PRO A 304 17.06 -10.98 11.64
CA PRO A 304 17.99 -11.04 10.50
C PRO A 304 17.61 -12.06 9.41
N LEU A 305 18.19 -11.89 8.22
CA LEU A 305 18.05 -12.81 7.09
C LEU A 305 18.93 -14.06 7.29
N ILE A 306 18.33 -15.14 7.79
CA ILE A 306 19.04 -16.40 8.06
C ILE A 306 18.70 -17.43 6.98
N VAL A 307 19.71 -18.06 6.39
CA VAL A 307 19.56 -19.12 5.39
C VAL A 307 18.91 -20.35 6.03
N ASP A 308 17.80 -20.83 5.46
CA ASP A 308 17.16 -22.10 5.83
C ASP A 308 17.70 -23.26 4.98
N ARG A 309 17.69 -23.10 3.66
CA ARG A 309 18.11 -24.15 2.71
C ARG A 309 18.85 -23.56 1.54
N VAL A 310 19.68 -24.40 0.93
CA VAL A 310 20.45 -24.11 -0.27
C VAL A 310 20.24 -25.25 -1.28
N ASN A 311 19.83 -24.91 -2.50
CA ASN A 311 19.65 -25.87 -3.59
C ASN A 311 20.93 -26.02 -4.43
N LEU A 312 21.94 -26.69 -3.87
CA LEU A 312 23.24 -26.89 -4.55
C LEU A 312 23.15 -27.70 -5.85
N LYS A 313 22.05 -28.45 -6.06
CA LYS A 313 21.85 -29.20 -7.31
C LYS A 313 21.62 -28.27 -8.50
N LEU A 314 20.84 -27.21 -8.31
CA LEU A 314 20.55 -26.23 -9.34
C LEU A 314 21.53 -25.05 -9.30
N HIS A 315 22.06 -24.75 -8.11
CA HIS A 315 22.95 -23.62 -7.83
C HIS A 315 24.27 -24.09 -7.21
N PRO A 316 25.16 -24.78 -7.96
CA PRO A 316 26.44 -25.24 -7.45
C PRO A 316 27.39 -24.09 -7.09
N GLU A 317 27.19 -22.88 -7.62
CA GLU A 317 27.93 -21.68 -7.24
C GLU A 317 27.74 -21.27 -5.78
N LEU A 318 26.70 -21.80 -5.12
CA LEU A 318 26.43 -21.57 -3.71
C LEU A 318 27.19 -22.52 -2.77
N ASP A 319 28.11 -23.33 -3.30
CA ASP A 319 28.95 -24.24 -2.52
C ASP A 319 29.84 -23.45 -1.53
N GLY A 320 29.41 -23.43 -0.26
CA GLY A 320 29.98 -22.59 0.79
C GLY A 320 28.90 -21.98 1.68
N LEU A 321 27.73 -21.69 1.12
CA LEU A 321 26.56 -21.23 1.88
C LEU A 321 25.90 -22.40 2.61
N LYS A 322 25.57 -22.21 3.89
CA LYS A 322 24.99 -23.24 4.75
C LYS A 322 23.72 -22.77 5.46
N PRO A 323 22.79 -23.68 5.76
CA PRO A 323 21.71 -23.40 6.71
C PRO A 323 22.26 -22.80 8.02
N GLY A 324 21.65 -21.71 8.47
CA GLY A 324 22.06 -20.95 9.65
C GLY A 324 23.02 -19.78 9.38
N ASP A 325 23.51 -19.63 8.15
CA ASP A 325 24.30 -18.46 7.75
C ASP A 325 23.43 -17.20 7.70
N GLN A 326 24.00 -16.05 8.08
CA GLN A 326 23.30 -14.77 8.04
C GLN A 326 23.73 -13.97 6.81
N ILE A 327 22.79 -13.54 5.98
CA ILE A 327 23.05 -12.58 4.91
C ILE A 327 23.03 -11.18 5.55
N ILE A 328 24.18 -10.50 5.54
CA ILE A 328 24.38 -9.19 6.18
C ILE A 328 24.44 -8.03 5.18
N ALA A 329 24.62 -8.32 3.88
CA ALA A 329 24.45 -7.34 2.81
C ALA A 329 24.01 -8.01 1.50
N VAL A 330 23.23 -7.30 0.69
CA VAL A 330 22.86 -7.68 -0.68
C VAL A 330 23.22 -6.54 -1.63
N ASN A 331 23.98 -6.84 -2.68
CA ASN A 331 24.49 -5.85 -3.64
C ASN A 331 25.18 -4.64 -2.98
N GLY A 332 25.86 -4.87 -1.86
CA GLY A 332 26.55 -3.84 -1.08
C GLY A 332 25.67 -3.04 -0.12
N LYS A 333 24.35 -3.27 -0.08
CA LYS A 333 23.42 -2.67 0.86
C LYS A 333 23.29 -3.53 2.11
N ASP A 334 23.50 -2.94 3.28
CA ASP A 334 23.36 -3.58 4.60
C ASP A 334 21.92 -4.08 4.81
N THR A 335 21.77 -5.30 5.34
CA THR A 335 20.47 -5.95 5.57
C THR A 335 19.96 -5.86 7.01
N LYS A 336 20.60 -5.09 7.88
CA LYS A 336 20.19 -4.95 9.29
C LYS A 336 18.72 -4.54 9.43
N ASP A 337 18.28 -3.62 8.59
CA ASP A 337 16.89 -3.14 8.53
C ASP A 337 16.09 -3.80 7.40
N PHE A 338 16.70 -4.75 6.66
CA PHE A 338 15.98 -5.54 5.65
C PHE A 338 15.07 -6.56 6.32
N LEU A 339 13.77 -6.44 6.05
CA LEU A 339 12.79 -7.46 6.35
C LEU A 339 12.89 -8.58 5.30
N ARG A 340 12.64 -9.82 5.72
CA ARG A 340 12.73 -10.98 4.83
C ARG A 340 11.92 -10.81 3.53
N TYR A 341 10.74 -10.21 3.58
CA TYR A 341 9.92 -10.03 2.37
C TYR A 341 10.63 -9.22 1.29
N GLU A 342 11.56 -8.33 1.65
CA GLU A 342 12.30 -7.48 0.71
C GLU A 342 13.32 -8.30 -0.07
N MET A 343 13.96 -9.28 0.59
CA MET A 343 14.81 -10.27 -0.07
C MET A 343 13.99 -11.23 -0.94
N ASP A 344 12.87 -11.73 -0.41
CA ASP A 344 11.94 -12.56 -1.18
C ASP A 344 11.47 -11.81 -2.44
N TYR A 345 11.21 -10.50 -2.33
CA TYR A 345 10.81 -9.66 -3.45
C TYR A 345 11.90 -9.51 -4.52
N LEU A 346 13.15 -9.24 -4.10
CA LEU A 346 14.31 -9.19 -4.99
C LEU A 346 14.51 -10.49 -5.77
N MET A 347 14.34 -11.62 -5.09
CA MET A 347 14.50 -12.92 -5.74
C MET A 347 13.36 -13.20 -6.73
N TRP A 348 12.11 -12.90 -6.38
CA TRP A 348 10.98 -13.40 -7.17
C TRP A 348 10.48 -12.46 -8.26
N TYR A 349 10.50 -11.14 -8.03
CA TYR A 349 9.78 -10.19 -8.90
C TYR A 349 10.69 -9.22 -9.67
N SER A 350 12.01 -9.33 -9.53
CA SER A 350 12.96 -8.48 -10.25
C SER A 350 12.92 -8.75 -11.76
N LYS A 351 12.57 -7.75 -12.56
CA LYS A 351 12.38 -7.87 -14.02
C LYS A 351 13.54 -8.53 -14.77
N ASP A 352 14.78 -8.15 -14.42
CA ASP A 352 15.98 -8.62 -15.11
C ASP A 352 16.68 -9.77 -14.37
N HIS A 353 16.12 -10.19 -13.22
CA HIS A 353 16.68 -11.19 -12.31
C HIS A 353 18.21 -11.15 -12.20
N PRO A 354 18.78 -10.01 -11.75
CA PRO A 354 20.24 -9.82 -11.73
C PRO A 354 20.91 -10.75 -10.72
N ASP A 355 22.17 -11.11 -11.00
CA ASP A 355 23.02 -11.79 -10.03
C ASP A 355 23.03 -11.03 -8.70
N LEU A 356 22.76 -11.73 -7.59
CA LEU A 356 22.75 -11.16 -6.25
C LEU A 356 24.11 -11.38 -5.59
N ARG A 357 24.84 -10.30 -5.32
CA ARG A 357 26.08 -10.34 -4.53
C ARG A 357 25.73 -10.31 -3.05
N LEU A 358 25.88 -11.45 -2.38
CA LEU A 358 25.56 -11.62 -0.97
C LEU A 358 26.83 -11.52 -0.14
N THR A 359 26.81 -10.69 0.90
CA THR A 359 27.80 -10.76 1.98
C THR A 359 27.21 -11.57 3.11
N VAL A 360 27.90 -12.62 3.52
CA VAL A 360 27.40 -13.65 4.43
C VAL A 360 28.30 -13.72 5.65
N GLN A 361 27.69 -13.76 6.83
CA GLN A 361 28.36 -14.00 8.09
C GLN A 361 28.10 -15.45 8.53
N ASN A 362 29.17 -16.25 8.57
CA ASN A 362 29.18 -17.62 9.08
C ASN A 362 29.95 -17.69 10.41
N LYS A 363 29.42 -18.45 11.37
CA LYS A 363 30.02 -18.57 12.71
C LYS A 363 31.44 -19.17 12.73
N THR A 364 31.80 -19.94 11.71
CA THR A 364 33.05 -20.71 11.64
C THR A 364 34.03 -20.11 10.63
N GLN A 365 33.56 -19.70 9.46
CA GLN A 365 34.37 -19.18 8.36
C GLN A 365 34.53 -17.65 8.40
N GLY A 366 33.80 -16.96 9.28
CA GLY A 366 33.78 -15.50 9.32
C GLY A 366 32.90 -14.92 8.20
N THR A 367 33.21 -13.70 7.79
CA THR A 367 32.48 -13.01 6.72
C THR A 367 33.07 -13.32 5.36
N PHE A 368 32.23 -13.70 4.40
CA PHE A 368 32.62 -13.94 3.01
C PHE A 368 31.56 -13.40 2.04
N GLU A 369 31.90 -13.33 0.76
CA GLU A 369 30.98 -12.95 -0.30
C GLU A 369 30.69 -14.14 -1.23
N ILE A 370 29.46 -14.21 -1.72
CA ILE A 370 29.02 -15.21 -2.68
C ILE A 370 28.03 -14.58 -3.66
N THR A 371 28.07 -14.99 -4.93
CA THR A 371 27.16 -14.50 -5.95
C THR A 371 26.11 -15.56 -6.25
N ALA A 372 24.86 -15.29 -5.92
CA ALA A 372 23.72 -16.14 -6.28
C ALA A 372 23.22 -15.75 -7.67
N LYS A 373 23.13 -16.73 -8.58
CA LYS A 373 22.67 -16.49 -9.94
C LYS A 373 21.22 -16.91 -10.10
N ALA A 374 20.46 -16.15 -10.86
CA ALA A 374 19.09 -16.52 -11.18
C ALA A 374 19.05 -17.68 -12.18
N HIS A 375 18.36 -18.75 -11.82
CA HIS A 375 17.88 -19.75 -12.76
C HIS A 375 16.44 -19.42 -13.13
N ILE A 376 16.22 -18.96 -14.36
CA ILE A 376 14.88 -18.57 -14.82
C ILE A 376 14.04 -19.82 -15.03
N SER A 377 13.04 -19.98 -14.17
CA SER A 377 12.03 -21.01 -14.28
C SER A 377 10.88 -20.51 -15.12
N ASN A 378 10.33 -21.40 -15.95
CA ASN A 378 9.08 -21.12 -16.67
C ASN A 378 7.92 -20.97 -15.67
N PRO A 379 6.83 -20.26 -16.06
CA PRO A 379 5.60 -20.24 -15.28
C PRO A 379 5.16 -21.66 -14.92
N LEU A 380 4.66 -21.85 -13.69
CA LEU A 380 4.31 -23.16 -13.15
C LEU A 380 3.08 -23.80 -13.82
N VAL A 381 2.42 -23.13 -14.77
CA VAL A 381 1.16 -23.59 -15.34
C VAL A 381 1.06 -23.33 -16.85
N ASP A 382 0.76 -24.41 -17.60
CA ASP A 382 0.23 -24.38 -18.96
C ASP A 382 -1.29 -24.66 -18.92
N ASN A 383 -2.11 -23.79 -19.55
CA ASN A 383 -3.52 -24.02 -19.92
C ASN A 383 -4.55 -24.27 -18.79
N VAL A 384 -4.46 -23.57 -17.65
CA VAL A 384 -5.54 -23.59 -16.64
C VAL A 384 -6.56 -22.48 -16.91
N ASP A 385 -7.83 -22.86 -17.08
CA ASP A 385 -8.95 -21.92 -17.15
C ASP A 385 -9.39 -21.52 -15.74
N TYR A 386 -8.68 -20.53 -15.18
CA TYR A 386 -8.94 -20.01 -13.83
C TYR A 386 -10.35 -19.46 -13.68
N GLU A 387 -10.86 -18.75 -14.70
CA GLU A 387 -12.20 -18.17 -14.69
C GLU A 387 -13.27 -19.27 -14.58
N ALA A 388 -13.19 -20.33 -15.38
CA ALA A 388 -14.14 -21.43 -15.32
C ALA A 388 -14.07 -22.23 -14.02
N ILE A 389 -12.90 -22.35 -13.41
CA ILE A 389 -12.76 -22.98 -12.08
C ILE A 389 -13.41 -22.11 -11.02
N ASN A 390 -13.08 -20.82 -10.97
CA ASN A 390 -13.63 -19.89 -9.99
C ASN A 390 -15.17 -19.80 -10.10
N LYS A 391 -15.73 -19.84 -11.31
CA LYS A 391 -17.19 -19.90 -11.52
C LYS A 391 -17.85 -21.13 -10.89
N LYS A 392 -17.17 -22.29 -10.87
CA LYS A 392 -17.69 -23.51 -10.20
C LYS A 392 -17.62 -23.42 -8.68
N GLU A 393 -16.90 -22.43 -8.15
CA GLU A 393 -16.68 -22.21 -6.74
C GLU A 393 -17.34 -20.91 -6.24
N ASP A 394 -18.44 -20.51 -6.87
CA ASP A 394 -19.20 -19.30 -6.52
C ASP A 394 -19.70 -19.27 -5.06
N TYR A 395 -19.75 -20.44 -4.40
CA TYR A 395 -20.04 -20.56 -2.97
C TYR A 395 -18.96 -19.92 -2.08
N LEU A 396 -17.72 -19.77 -2.58
CA LEU A 396 -16.65 -19.03 -1.90
C LEU A 396 -16.85 -17.50 -2.01
N TRP A 397 -17.67 -17.06 -2.96
CA TRP A 397 -17.99 -15.65 -3.14
C TRP A 397 -19.02 -15.20 -2.12
N TYR A 398 -18.70 -14.16 -1.37
CA TYR A 398 -19.63 -13.53 -0.45
C TYR A 398 -20.51 -12.53 -1.21
N LYS A 399 -21.46 -13.03 -2.02
CA LYS A 399 -22.28 -12.23 -2.96
C LYS A 399 -23.00 -11.00 -2.36
N LYS A 400 -23.18 -10.95 -1.04
CA LYS A 400 -23.81 -9.82 -0.31
C LYS A 400 -22.82 -8.75 0.17
N ARG A 401 -21.52 -8.91 -0.05
CA ARG A 401 -20.48 -7.94 0.31
C ARG A 401 -19.79 -7.44 -0.96
N THR A 402 -19.52 -6.15 -1.01
CA THR A 402 -18.58 -5.57 -1.98
C THR A 402 -17.15 -5.71 -1.44
N PRO A 403 -16.10 -5.63 -2.28
CA PRO A 403 -14.72 -5.54 -1.79
C PRO A 403 -14.51 -4.43 -0.76
N LEU A 404 -15.22 -3.30 -0.90
CA LEU A 404 -15.15 -2.20 0.07
C LEU A 404 -15.62 -2.56 1.48
N ALA A 405 -16.49 -3.58 1.63
CA ALA A 405 -16.86 -4.10 2.94
C ALA A 405 -15.66 -4.76 3.68
N TYR A 406 -14.56 -4.98 2.97
CA TYR A 406 -13.27 -5.44 3.46
C TYR A 406 -12.27 -4.26 3.57
N THR A 407 -12.75 -3.06 3.86
CA THR A 407 -11.89 -1.92 4.19
C THR A 407 -12.32 -1.34 5.54
N PRO A 408 -11.39 -0.91 6.41
CA PRO A 408 -11.75 -0.23 7.64
C PRO A 408 -12.50 1.08 7.37
N ASN A 409 -13.35 1.52 8.30
CA ASN A 409 -14.10 2.79 8.19
C ASN A 409 -13.22 4.06 8.07
N PHE A 410 -11.90 3.93 8.17
CA PHE A 410 -10.90 5.01 8.02
C PHE A 410 -10.03 4.82 6.77
N TYR A 411 -10.43 3.95 5.86
CA TYR A 411 -9.79 3.81 4.55
C TYR A 411 -10.65 4.56 3.54
N ALA A 412 -10.01 5.32 2.64
CA ALA A 412 -10.71 5.90 1.52
C ALA A 412 -11.02 4.78 0.51
N PRO A 413 -12.29 4.43 0.31
CA PRO A 413 -12.67 3.30 -0.54
C PRO A 413 -12.18 3.43 -1.99
N TYR A 414 -12.04 4.67 -2.48
CA TYR A 414 -11.38 4.98 -3.75
C TYR A 414 -10.29 6.02 -3.52
N GLU A 415 -9.07 5.54 -3.31
CA GLU A 415 -7.89 6.40 -3.22
C GLU A 415 -7.62 7.05 -4.58
N ILE A 416 -7.77 8.37 -4.62
CA ILE A 416 -7.53 9.22 -5.78
C ILE A 416 -6.56 10.29 -5.28
N PHE A 417 -5.37 10.33 -5.88
CA PHE A 417 -4.34 11.33 -5.61
C PHE A 417 -4.09 12.11 -6.91
N ASP A 418 -3.70 13.38 -6.80
CA ASP A 418 -3.39 14.23 -7.95
C ASP A 418 -4.52 14.23 -8.99
N PRO A 419 -5.59 15.01 -8.80
CA PRO A 419 -6.79 14.89 -9.63
C PRO A 419 -6.59 15.35 -11.09
N TYR A 420 -5.47 16.01 -11.38
CA TYR A 420 -5.05 16.40 -12.72
C TYR A 420 -4.06 15.40 -13.35
N GLY A 421 -3.70 14.35 -12.62
CA GLY A 421 -2.78 13.31 -13.05
C GLY A 421 -3.42 12.05 -13.59
N PRO A 422 -2.60 11.17 -14.17
CA PRO A 422 -3.05 9.90 -14.70
C PRO A 422 -3.49 8.97 -13.56
N GLN A 423 -4.79 8.71 -13.48
CA GLN A 423 -5.39 7.90 -12.40
C GLN A 423 -5.17 6.39 -12.56
N ASN A 424 -4.62 5.96 -13.70
CA ASN A 424 -4.26 4.58 -13.99
C ASN A 424 -2.81 4.25 -13.61
N VAL A 425 -2.12 5.15 -12.91
CA VAL A 425 -0.77 4.91 -12.40
C VAL A 425 -0.87 4.41 -10.95
N PRO A 426 -0.16 3.34 -10.58
CA PRO A 426 -0.17 2.85 -9.21
C PRO A 426 0.47 3.84 -8.24
N LEU A 427 0.02 3.80 -6.99
CA LEU A 427 0.79 4.37 -5.90
C LEU A 427 2.04 3.53 -5.67
N VAL A 428 3.17 4.20 -5.48
CA VAL A 428 4.41 3.58 -5.08
C VAL A 428 4.25 3.02 -3.67
N SER A 429 4.58 1.74 -3.49
CA SER A 429 4.67 1.17 -2.14
C SER A 429 5.96 1.66 -1.48
N PRO A 430 5.91 2.39 -0.35
CA PRO A 430 7.14 2.77 0.36
C PRO A 430 7.94 1.55 0.85
N ARG A 431 7.31 0.38 0.90
CA ARG A 431 7.88 -0.89 1.34
C ARG A 431 8.61 -1.67 0.24
N THR A 432 8.36 -1.36 -1.03
CA THR A 432 9.01 -2.04 -2.16
C THR A 432 9.70 -1.07 -3.13
N MET A 433 9.60 0.25 -2.92
CA MET A 433 10.13 1.26 -3.84
C MET A 433 11.64 1.15 -4.10
N PHE A 434 12.43 0.83 -3.08
CA PHE A 434 13.90 0.75 -3.18
C PHE A 434 14.38 -0.52 -3.89
N LEU A 435 13.46 -1.40 -4.30
CA LEU A 435 13.73 -2.65 -5.02
C LEU A 435 13.47 -2.53 -6.52
N ILE A 436 12.89 -1.41 -6.95
CA ILE A 436 12.52 -1.13 -8.35
C ILE A 436 13.57 -0.23 -9.03
N GLU A 437 14.45 0.42 -8.24
CA GLU A 437 15.54 1.29 -8.74
C GLU A 437 16.77 0.54 -9.25
#